data_AF-A0A438MVQ2-F1
#
_entry.id   AF-A0A438MVQ2-F1
#
_cell.length_a   1.000
_cell.length_b   1.000
_cell.length_c   1.000
_cell.angle_alpha   90.00
_cell.angle_beta   90.00
_cell.angle_gamma   90.00
#
_symmetry.space_group_name_H-M   'P 1'
#
loop_
_entity.id
_entity.type
_entity.pdbx_description
1 polymer ?
#
loop_
_entity_poly.entity_id
_entity_poly.type
_entity_poly.pdbx_seq_one_letter_code
_entity_poly.pdbx_strand_id
1 'polypeptide(L)'
;MSNLASTIQDLSSNPKHTRWIGPLIIVGEAVLCALIIWKVPYTEIDWSTYMTQVHTFLNGERNYAKITGPTGPLVYPGLHVFLYTLLCRLTDAGENIFKAQVIFAGLYLVTLAIVIACYRRVGAPPWLLVPLALSKRLHSIFLLRLFNDAWVTLAFWATIYFLQRRRWQDAAIAWSCGLTIKMTMLLTAPALAVILLQAQGIVGAIFSGVSILVIGYFVSAPFVATDYQAYFARAFDFGRQFLFKWTVNWRFVDEATFLSKGFAISLLIVHVSLLVVFIQLKWTKPAASNPPDFFKRYLGISNSTDRELISKRITPTFVMDTMTASMVIGLLCARSLHYQFFAYLGWTSPYILWRFGGSPSVVLWHVPSLLLQSTIFGHLRGM
;
A
#
# COMPACT_ATOMS: atom_id res chain seq x y z
N MET A 1 17.51 -32.01 -25.68
CA MET A 1 16.39 -31.09 -25.38
C MET A 1 15.86 -31.23 -23.94
N SER A 2 15.87 -32.43 -23.34
CA SER A 2 15.45 -32.67 -21.94
C SER A 2 16.21 -31.85 -20.88
N ASN A 3 17.53 -31.65 -21.04
CA ASN A 3 18.35 -30.91 -20.08
C ASN A 3 18.12 -29.39 -20.08
N LEU A 4 17.74 -28.79 -21.21
CA LEU A 4 17.46 -27.36 -21.29
C LEU A 4 16.10 -27.03 -20.64
N ALA A 5 15.09 -27.85 -20.94
CA ALA A 5 13.75 -27.68 -20.38
C ALA A 5 13.76 -27.83 -18.85
N SER A 6 14.49 -28.82 -18.32
CA SER A 6 14.63 -29.00 -16.86
C SER A 6 15.38 -27.83 -16.21
N THR A 7 16.42 -27.30 -16.86
CA THR A 7 17.16 -26.13 -16.36
C THR A 7 16.28 -24.88 -16.31
N ILE A 8 15.50 -24.62 -17.36
CA ILE A 8 14.55 -23.49 -17.41
C ILE A 8 13.46 -23.65 -16.34
N GLN A 9 12.95 -24.86 -16.16
CA GLN A 9 11.95 -25.15 -15.13
C GLN A 9 12.51 -24.91 -13.72
N ASP A 10 13.74 -25.35 -13.44
CA ASP A 10 14.39 -25.11 -12.16
C ASP A 10 14.63 -23.61 -11.94
N LEU A 11 15.21 -22.91 -12.91
CA LEU A 11 15.44 -21.45 -12.82
C LEU A 11 14.16 -20.64 -12.59
N SER A 12 13.05 -21.03 -13.22
CA SER A 12 11.77 -20.32 -13.13
C SER A 12 10.98 -20.65 -11.87
N SER A 13 11.09 -21.87 -11.34
CA SER A 13 10.21 -22.38 -10.29
C SER A 13 10.88 -22.55 -8.93
N ASN A 14 12.21 -22.67 -8.87
CA ASN A 14 12.95 -22.89 -7.63
C ASN A 14 13.23 -21.55 -6.90
N PRO A 15 12.64 -21.32 -5.70
CA PRO A 15 12.79 -20.06 -4.97
C PRO A 15 14.23 -19.73 -4.54
N LYS A 16 15.15 -20.72 -4.58
CA LYS A 16 16.57 -20.49 -4.29
C LYS A 16 17.20 -19.50 -5.26
N HIS A 17 16.72 -19.43 -6.50
CA HIS A 17 17.28 -18.55 -7.52
C HIS A 17 16.85 -17.09 -7.38
N THR A 18 15.77 -16.81 -6.66
CA THR A 18 15.29 -15.44 -6.36
C THR A 18 16.38 -14.56 -5.73
N ARG A 19 17.32 -15.16 -4.98
CA ARG A 19 18.43 -14.43 -4.33
C ARG A 19 19.37 -13.74 -5.32
N TRP A 20 19.48 -14.23 -6.56
CA TRP A 20 20.33 -13.66 -7.61
C TRP A 20 19.52 -13.03 -8.73
N ILE A 21 18.38 -13.61 -9.08
CA ILE A 21 17.46 -13.05 -10.09
C ILE A 21 16.90 -11.70 -9.60
N GLY A 22 16.59 -11.57 -8.32
CA GLY A 22 16.07 -10.33 -7.74
C GLY A 22 16.97 -9.11 -7.99
N PRO A 23 18.26 -9.14 -7.60
CA PRO A 23 19.20 -8.06 -7.92
C PRO A 23 19.31 -7.74 -9.41
N LEU A 24 19.33 -8.76 -10.29
CA LEU A 24 19.37 -8.55 -11.74
C LEU A 24 18.12 -7.82 -12.25
N ILE A 25 16.94 -8.18 -11.73
CA ILE A 25 15.69 -7.48 -12.03
C ILE A 25 15.78 -6.01 -11.58
N ILE A 26 16.32 -5.71 -10.40
CA ILE A 26 16.50 -4.33 -9.94
C ILE A 26 17.42 -3.53 -10.86
N VAL A 27 18.53 -4.12 -11.33
CA VAL A 27 19.42 -3.46 -12.29
C VAL A 27 18.71 -3.19 -13.61
N GLY A 28 17.98 -4.18 -14.14
CA GLY A 28 17.18 -4.01 -15.35
C GLY A 28 16.11 -2.91 -15.20
N GLU A 29 15.43 -2.87 -14.06
CA GLU A 29 14.44 -1.85 -13.73
C GLU A 29 15.06 -0.46 -13.54
N ALA A 30 16.28 -0.36 -13.03
CA ALA A 30 16.98 0.92 -12.95
C ALA A 30 17.26 1.50 -14.34
N VAL A 31 17.70 0.65 -15.28
CA VAL A 31 17.86 1.03 -16.69
C VAL A 31 16.51 1.40 -17.31
N LEU A 32 15.46 0.60 -17.07
CA LEU A 32 14.13 0.90 -17.58
C LEU A 32 13.57 2.21 -17.04
N CYS A 33 13.72 2.50 -15.74
CA CYS A 33 13.31 3.77 -15.14
C CYS A 33 14.04 4.95 -15.80
N ALA A 34 15.36 4.84 -16.01
CA ALA A 34 16.14 5.87 -16.69
C ALA A 34 15.66 6.09 -18.14
N LEU A 35 15.40 5.00 -18.88
CA LEU A 35 14.85 5.08 -20.24
C LEU A 35 13.46 5.71 -20.26
N ILE A 36 12.58 5.38 -19.30
CA ILE A 36 11.25 5.97 -19.19
C ILE A 36 11.34 7.48 -18.93
N ILE A 37 12.16 7.90 -17.97
CA ILE A 37 12.37 9.33 -17.67
C ILE A 37 12.93 10.06 -18.89
N TRP A 38 13.84 9.41 -19.64
CA TRP A 38 14.42 10.01 -20.84
C TRP A 38 13.46 10.11 -22.02
N LYS A 39 12.58 9.11 -22.22
CA LYS A 39 11.77 8.98 -23.44
C LYS A 39 10.30 9.34 -23.29
N VAL A 40 9.76 9.33 -22.08
CA VAL A 40 8.32 9.54 -21.85
C VAL A 40 8.12 10.85 -21.10
N PRO A 41 7.30 11.78 -21.63
CA PRO A 41 7.07 13.06 -20.98
C PRO A 41 6.38 12.88 -19.63
N TYR A 42 6.78 13.73 -18.68
CA TYR A 42 6.07 13.91 -17.41
C TYR A 42 4.61 14.31 -17.68
N THR A 43 3.69 13.82 -16.83
CA THR A 43 2.27 14.18 -16.88
C THR A 43 1.86 14.76 -15.53
N GLU A 44 1.66 16.08 -15.51
CA GLU A 44 1.16 16.78 -14.32
C GLU A 44 -0.25 16.32 -13.97
N ILE A 45 -0.46 15.97 -12.69
CA ILE A 45 -1.78 15.66 -12.14
C ILE A 45 -1.93 16.33 -10.77
N ASP A 46 -1.03 16.01 -9.83
CA ASP A 46 -1.15 16.49 -8.44
C ASP A 46 0.16 17.09 -7.88
N TRP A 47 1.28 17.05 -8.60
CA TRP A 47 2.56 17.54 -8.08
C TRP A 47 2.51 19.03 -7.78
N SER A 48 1.98 19.82 -8.71
CA SER A 48 1.71 21.25 -8.56
C SER A 48 0.85 21.53 -7.32
N THR A 49 -0.22 20.77 -7.11
CA THR A 49 -1.05 20.84 -5.90
C THR A 49 -0.27 20.56 -4.64
N TYR A 50 0.57 19.51 -4.61
CA TYR A 50 1.39 19.22 -3.44
C TYR A 50 2.36 20.37 -3.14
N MET A 51 2.99 20.96 -4.16
CA MET A 51 3.89 22.11 -3.99
C MET A 51 3.15 23.34 -3.49
N THR A 52 1.99 23.70 -4.05
CA THR A 52 1.18 24.84 -3.59
C THR A 52 0.74 24.67 -2.13
N GLN A 53 0.30 23.47 -1.74
CA GLN A 53 -0.10 23.17 -0.36
C GLN A 53 1.07 23.32 0.61
N VAL A 54 2.26 22.82 0.23
CA VAL A 54 3.49 22.97 1.03
C VAL A 54 3.95 24.42 1.11
N HIS A 55 3.89 25.20 0.04
CA HIS A 55 4.22 26.63 0.07
C HIS A 55 3.29 27.39 1.01
N THR A 56 1.99 27.07 1.00
CA THR A 56 1.01 27.63 1.94
C THR A 56 1.39 27.31 3.39
N PHE A 57 1.81 26.06 3.66
CA PHE A 57 2.33 25.66 4.98
C PHE A 57 3.63 26.40 5.35
N LEU A 58 4.58 26.53 4.42
CA LEU A 58 5.84 27.24 4.65
C LEU A 58 5.63 28.72 4.96
N ASN A 59 4.57 29.33 4.42
CA ASN A 59 4.15 30.70 4.71
C ASN A 59 3.42 30.86 6.06
N GLY A 60 3.38 29.82 6.89
CA GLY A 60 2.88 29.89 8.27
C GLY A 60 1.44 29.40 8.47
N GLU A 61 0.73 29.01 7.41
CA GLU A 61 -0.62 28.46 7.56
C GLU A 61 -0.58 27.07 8.24
N ARG A 62 -1.49 26.86 9.20
CA ARG A 62 -1.62 25.63 9.99
C ARG A 62 -3.05 25.13 10.06
N ASN A 63 -4.03 25.94 9.69
CA ASN A 63 -5.41 25.50 9.56
C ASN A 63 -5.58 24.70 8.27
N TYR A 64 -5.76 23.39 8.42
CA TYR A 64 -5.95 22.43 7.33
C TYR A 64 -7.10 22.79 6.37
N ALA A 65 -8.14 23.48 6.84
CA ALA A 65 -9.24 23.90 5.98
C ALA A 65 -8.85 24.97 4.95
N LYS A 66 -7.75 25.71 5.20
CA LYS A 66 -7.24 26.79 4.35
C LYS A 66 -6.10 26.34 3.43
N ILE A 67 -5.53 25.16 3.64
CA ILE A 67 -4.45 24.64 2.81
C ILE A 67 -5.06 23.95 1.58
N THR A 68 -4.94 24.59 0.42
CA THR A 68 -5.49 24.10 -0.86
C THR A 68 -4.52 24.31 -2.01
N GLY A 69 -4.69 23.56 -3.10
CA GLY A 69 -3.97 23.74 -4.36
C GLY A 69 -4.89 23.62 -5.57
N PRO A 70 -4.33 23.66 -6.80
CA PRO A 70 -5.12 23.70 -8.04
C PRO A 70 -6.11 22.55 -8.22
N THR A 71 -5.77 21.33 -7.75
CA THR A 71 -6.64 20.15 -7.84
C THR A 71 -7.47 19.88 -6.58
N GLY A 72 -7.40 20.76 -5.57
CA GLY A 72 -8.28 20.73 -4.40
C GLY A 72 -7.56 20.89 -3.06
N PRO A 73 -8.32 20.70 -1.95
CA PRO A 73 -7.82 20.90 -0.60
C PRO A 73 -6.78 19.85 -0.20
N LEU A 74 -5.98 20.17 0.82
CA LEU A 74 -5.14 19.19 1.50
C LEU A 74 -6.03 18.18 2.24
N VAL A 75 -5.83 16.91 1.92
CA VAL A 75 -6.65 15.77 2.40
C VAL A 75 -5.78 14.63 2.93
N TYR A 76 -4.48 14.90 3.09
CA TYR A 76 -3.51 13.92 3.55
C TYR A 76 -3.06 14.27 4.97
N PRO A 77 -2.81 13.27 5.84
CA PRO A 77 -2.39 13.55 7.21
C PRO A 77 -0.98 14.17 7.27
N GLY A 78 -0.59 14.63 8.46
CA GLY A 78 0.52 15.58 8.63
C GLY A 78 1.88 15.18 8.06
N LEU A 79 2.22 13.88 8.03
CA LEU A 79 3.52 13.46 7.50
C LEU A 79 3.65 13.72 5.99
N HIS A 80 2.54 13.74 5.26
CA HIS A 80 2.53 14.20 3.86
C HIS A 80 3.12 15.61 3.72
N VAL A 81 2.69 16.55 4.55
CA VAL A 81 3.15 17.96 4.48
C VAL A 81 4.65 18.05 4.73
N PHE A 82 5.16 17.37 5.75
CA PHE A 82 6.60 17.36 6.05
C PHE A 82 7.44 16.67 4.98
N LEU A 83 6.95 15.53 4.47
CA LEU A 83 7.60 14.80 3.38
C LEU A 83 7.70 15.66 2.12
N TYR A 84 6.60 16.29 1.71
CA TYR A 84 6.58 17.14 0.53
C TYR A 84 7.30 18.49 0.75
N THR A 85 7.44 18.94 2.00
CA THR A 85 8.36 20.04 2.35
C THR A 85 9.81 19.68 2.07
N LEU A 86 10.24 18.47 2.44
CA LEU A 86 11.58 17.98 2.11
C LEU A 86 11.75 17.89 0.58
N LEU A 87 10.77 17.33 -0.13
CA LEU A 87 10.82 17.21 -1.59
C LEU A 87 10.87 18.59 -2.27
N CYS A 88 10.06 19.54 -1.83
CA CYS A 88 10.08 20.93 -2.32
C CYS A 88 11.49 21.54 -2.18
N ARG A 89 12.14 21.39 -1.02
CA ARG A 89 13.53 21.86 -0.82
C ARG A 89 14.55 21.13 -1.70
N LEU A 90 14.36 19.84 -1.93
CA LEU A 90 15.26 19.05 -2.76
C LEU A 90 15.09 19.33 -4.25
N THR A 91 13.96 19.87 -4.70
CA THR A 91 13.61 19.99 -6.12
C THR A 91 13.48 21.45 -6.56
N ASP A 92 14.30 22.32 -5.99
CA ASP A 92 14.34 23.75 -6.35
C ASP A 92 12.94 24.38 -6.22
N ALA A 93 12.38 24.32 -5.01
CA ALA A 93 11.02 24.76 -4.67
C ALA A 93 9.88 24.00 -5.39
N GLY A 94 10.18 22.84 -5.98
CA GLY A 94 9.22 22.01 -6.73
C GLY A 94 9.32 22.15 -8.24
N GLU A 95 10.17 23.05 -8.76
CA GLU A 95 10.31 23.35 -10.18
C GLU A 95 11.16 22.31 -10.94
N ASN A 96 12.10 21.66 -10.24
CA ASN A 96 12.98 20.67 -10.85
C ASN A 96 12.30 19.29 -10.93
N ILE A 97 11.42 19.15 -11.92
CA ILE A 97 10.67 17.91 -12.17
C ILE A 97 11.59 16.74 -12.45
N PHE A 98 12.67 16.93 -13.22
CA PHE A 98 13.62 15.84 -13.50
C PHE A 98 14.20 15.25 -12.21
N LYS A 99 14.62 16.10 -11.27
CA LYS A 99 15.13 15.66 -9.97
C LYS A 99 14.04 14.96 -9.14
N ALA A 100 12.79 15.44 -9.20
CA ALA A 100 11.66 14.75 -8.59
C ALA A 100 11.46 13.34 -9.18
N GLN A 101 11.51 13.19 -10.51
CA GLN A 101 11.40 11.88 -11.19
C GLN A 101 12.53 10.94 -10.80
N VAL A 102 13.76 11.42 -10.65
CA VAL A 102 14.90 10.62 -10.18
C VAL A 102 14.70 10.17 -8.73
N ILE A 103 14.20 11.03 -7.84
CA ILE A 103 13.86 10.65 -6.45
C ILE A 103 12.78 9.56 -6.45
N PHE A 104 11.72 9.73 -7.25
CA PHE A 104 10.66 8.73 -7.36
C PHE A 104 11.11 7.43 -8.04
N ALA A 105 12.12 7.48 -8.91
CA ALA A 105 12.78 6.27 -9.44
C ALA A 105 13.51 5.51 -8.33
N GLY A 106 14.29 6.21 -7.50
CA GLY A 106 14.89 5.61 -6.32
C GLY A 106 13.85 4.98 -5.39
N LEU A 107 12.74 5.70 -5.14
CA LEU A 107 11.60 5.20 -4.36
C LEU A 107 10.98 3.93 -4.97
N TYR A 108 10.78 3.90 -6.28
CA TYR A 108 10.28 2.72 -7.00
C TYR A 108 11.22 1.52 -6.83
N LEU A 109 12.52 1.70 -7.06
CA LEU A 109 13.52 0.62 -6.97
C LEU A 109 13.66 0.08 -5.55
N VAL A 110 13.68 0.96 -4.53
CA VAL A 110 13.71 0.54 -3.12
C VAL A 110 12.44 -0.24 -2.78
N THR A 111 11.27 0.24 -3.22
CA THR A 111 10.01 -0.45 -2.95
C THR A 111 9.97 -1.82 -3.63
N LEU A 112 10.37 -1.91 -4.90
CA LEU A 112 10.46 -3.16 -5.64
C LEU A 112 11.44 -4.13 -4.96
N ALA A 113 12.59 -3.67 -4.48
CA ALA A 113 13.54 -4.51 -3.76
C ALA A 113 12.93 -5.10 -2.48
N ILE A 114 12.16 -4.32 -1.73
CA ILE A 114 11.42 -4.79 -0.54
C ILE A 114 10.33 -5.79 -0.96
N VAL A 115 9.59 -5.53 -2.02
CA VAL A 115 8.57 -6.46 -2.56
C VAL A 115 9.22 -7.81 -2.91
N ILE A 116 10.32 -7.80 -3.67
CA ILE A 116 11.07 -9.01 -4.03
C ILE A 116 11.57 -9.74 -2.77
N ALA A 117 12.04 -9.00 -1.76
CA ALA A 117 12.44 -9.58 -0.49
C ALA A 117 11.26 -10.26 0.23
N CYS A 118 10.07 -9.66 0.21
CA CYS A 118 8.85 -10.26 0.75
C CYS A 118 8.45 -11.55 0.01
N TYR A 119 8.49 -11.54 -1.32
CA TYR A 119 8.23 -12.70 -2.17
C TYR A 119 9.22 -13.85 -1.89
N ARG A 120 10.51 -13.53 -1.71
CA ARG A 120 11.52 -14.52 -1.35
C ARG A 120 11.24 -15.16 0.02
N ARG A 121 10.74 -14.39 0.99
CA ARG A 121 10.45 -14.88 2.36
C ARG A 121 9.28 -15.85 2.42
N VAL A 122 8.35 -15.78 1.48
CA VAL A 122 7.22 -16.71 1.34
C VAL A 122 7.51 -17.89 0.41
N GLY A 123 8.74 -17.98 -0.12
CA GLY A 123 9.12 -19.05 -1.04
C GLY A 123 8.45 -18.93 -2.41
N ALA A 124 8.11 -17.72 -2.84
CA ALA A 124 7.51 -17.50 -4.15
C ALA A 124 8.50 -17.88 -5.29
N PRO A 125 8.02 -18.55 -6.36
CA PRO A 125 8.85 -18.93 -7.48
C PRO A 125 9.36 -17.71 -8.29
N PRO A 126 10.58 -17.75 -8.84
CA PRO A 126 11.17 -16.63 -9.58
C PRO A 126 10.38 -16.10 -10.78
N TRP A 127 9.56 -16.93 -11.44
CA TRP A 127 8.76 -16.47 -12.58
C TRP A 127 7.77 -15.35 -12.18
N LEU A 128 7.38 -15.26 -10.90
CA LEU A 128 6.55 -14.18 -10.39
C LEU A 128 7.23 -12.82 -10.39
N LEU A 129 8.55 -12.75 -10.52
CA LEU A 129 9.27 -11.47 -10.52
C LEU A 129 9.02 -10.67 -11.81
N VAL A 130 8.73 -11.36 -12.92
CA VAL A 130 8.45 -10.72 -14.22
C VAL A 130 7.27 -9.74 -14.15
N PRO A 131 6.07 -10.13 -13.66
CA PRO A 131 4.95 -9.20 -13.54
C PRO A 131 5.15 -8.13 -12.46
N LEU A 132 6.11 -8.29 -11.53
CA LEU A 132 6.45 -7.23 -10.58
C LEU A 132 7.27 -6.11 -11.22
N ALA A 133 8.16 -6.48 -12.13
CA ALA A 133 9.05 -5.55 -12.84
C ALA A 133 8.31 -4.81 -13.97
N LEU A 134 7.61 -5.55 -14.84
CA LEU A 134 7.10 -5.02 -16.11
C LEU A 134 5.74 -4.33 -16.02
N SER A 135 5.56 -3.48 -15.01
CA SER A 135 4.31 -2.81 -14.71
C SER A 135 4.26 -1.37 -15.20
N LYS A 136 3.80 -1.17 -16.46
CA LYS A 136 3.64 0.17 -17.06
C LYS A 136 2.90 1.15 -16.14
N ARG A 137 1.88 0.66 -15.42
CA ARG A 137 1.08 1.49 -14.52
C ARG A 137 1.84 1.89 -13.26
N LEU A 138 2.63 1.00 -12.67
CA LEU A 138 3.46 1.37 -11.52
C LEU A 138 4.56 2.36 -11.92
N HIS A 139 5.24 2.16 -13.05
CA HIS A 139 6.19 3.15 -13.58
C HIS A 139 5.52 4.50 -13.77
N SER A 140 4.30 4.51 -14.29
CA SER A 140 3.59 5.76 -14.54
C SER A 140 3.12 6.45 -13.25
N ILE A 141 2.69 5.70 -12.22
CA ILE A 141 2.33 6.25 -10.91
C ILE A 141 3.54 6.87 -10.21
N PHE A 142 4.68 6.15 -10.20
CA PHE A 142 5.88 6.60 -9.51
C PHE A 142 6.60 7.69 -10.31
N LEU A 143 7.00 7.41 -11.54
CA LEU A 143 7.96 8.23 -12.29
C LEU A 143 7.31 9.37 -13.10
N LEU A 144 6.09 9.17 -13.59
CA LEU A 144 5.48 10.09 -14.56
C LEU A 144 4.39 10.97 -13.96
N ARG A 145 3.85 10.59 -12.80
CA ARG A 145 2.80 11.35 -12.08
C ARG A 145 3.21 11.80 -10.68
N LEU A 146 4.27 11.21 -10.12
CA LEU A 146 4.82 11.56 -8.79
C LEU A 146 3.76 11.50 -7.67
N PHE A 147 2.86 10.51 -7.73
CA PHE A 147 1.74 10.40 -6.81
C PHE A 147 2.19 10.09 -5.37
N ASN A 148 1.49 10.69 -4.40
CA ASN A 148 1.68 10.43 -2.97
C ASN A 148 1.60 8.93 -2.61
N ASP A 149 0.77 8.16 -3.33
CA ASP A 149 0.61 6.71 -3.15
C ASP A 149 1.90 5.90 -3.29
N ALA A 150 2.93 6.42 -4.00
CA ALA A 150 4.23 5.77 -4.09
C ALA A 150 4.89 5.62 -2.70
N TRP A 151 4.83 6.67 -1.88
CA TRP A 151 5.41 6.68 -0.53
C TRP A 151 4.63 5.79 0.43
N VAL A 152 3.30 5.78 0.31
CA VAL A 152 2.42 4.91 1.10
C VAL A 152 2.65 3.45 0.74
N THR A 153 2.89 3.16 -0.54
CA THR A 153 3.18 1.80 -1.03
C THR A 153 4.52 1.31 -0.48
N LEU A 154 5.55 2.16 -0.41
CA LEU A 154 6.79 1.84 0.30
C LEU A 154 6.52 1.47 1.76
N ALA A 155 5.77 2.30 2.48
CA ALA A 155 5.44 2.07 3.89
C ALA A 155 4.65 0.75 4.10
N PHE A 156 3.71 0.45 3.20
CA PHE A 156 2.93 -0.80 3.21
C PHE A 156 3.84 -2.03 3.06
N TRP A 157 4.70 -2.05 2.04
CA TRP A 157 5.60 -3.18 1.80
C TRP A 157 6.72 -3.29 2.85
N ALA A 158 7.22 -2.17 3.36
CA ALA A 158 8.15 -2.14 4.48
C ALA A 158 7.52 -2.72 5.76
N THR A 159 6.24 -2.40 6.02
CA THR A 159 5.48 -2.99 7.14
C THR A 159 5.45 -4.52 7.01
N ILE A 160 5.05 -5.04 5.84
CA ILE A 160 5.02 -6.49 5.58
C ILE A 160 6.41 -7.08 5.81
N TYR A 161 7.46 -6.48 5.25
CA TYR A 161 8.83 -6.96 5.39
C TYR A 161 9.28 -7.04 6.85
N PHE A 162 9.05 -5.99 7.64
CA PHE A 162 9.40 -5.99 9.06
C PHE A 162 8.61 -7.03 9.85
N LEU A 163 7.31 -7.20 9.59
CA LEU A 163 6.50 -8.27 10.18
C LEU A 163 7.06 -9.66 9.82
N GLN A 164 7.40 -9.91 8.56
CA GLN A 164 8.01 -11.18 8.13
C GLN A 164 9.38 -11.43 8.76
N ARG A 165 10.09 -10.36 9.14
CA ARG A 165 11.37 -10.40 9.87
C ARG A 165 11.20 -10.43 11.38
N ARG A 166 9.95 -10.47 11.89
CA ARG A 166 9.61 -10.43 13.32
C ARG A 166 10.10 -9.15 14.03
N ARG A 167 10.31 -8.08 13.26
CA ARG A 167 10.65 -6.73 13.73
C ARG A 167 9.35 -5.97 13.98
N TRP A 168 8.60 -6.38 15.00
CA TRP A 168 7.22 -5.95 15.23
C TRP A 168 7.08 -4.45 15.45
N GLN A 169 8.00 -3.87 16.21
CA GLN A 169 8.01 -2.45 16.53
C GLN A 169 8.32 -1.61 15.28
N ASP A 170 9.31 -2.02 14.48
CA ASP A 170 9.65 -1.36 13.22
C ASP A 170 8.49 -1.44 12.21
N ALA A 171 7.74 -2.55 12.21
CA ALA A 171 6.53 -2.67 11.42
C ALA A 171 5.44 -1.68 11.86
N ALA A 172 5.21 -1.52 13.16
CA ALA A 172 4.25 -0.56 13.68
C ALA A 172 4.63 0.90 13.33
N ILE A 173 5.92 1.22 13.42
CA ILE A 173 6.47 2.53 13.02
C ILE A 173 6.27 2.75 11.51
N ALA A 174 6.69 1.80 10.67
CA ALA A 174 6.53 1.89 9.21
C ALA A 174 5.06 2.04 8.82
N TRP A 175 4.16 1.31 9.47
CA TRP A 175 2.73 1.40 9.24
C TRP A 175 2.17 2.76 9.64
N SER A 176 2.60 3.31 10.78
CA SER A 176 2.20 4.65 11.24
C SER A 176 2.69 5.74 10.29
N CYS A 177 3.92 5.66 9.79
CA CYS A 177 4.42 6.56 8.76
C CYS A 177 3.54 6.50 7.50
N GLY A 178 3.18 5.30 7.02
CA GLY A 178 2.25 5.16 5.90
C GLY A 178 0.88 5.79 6.18
N LEU A 179 0.30 5.51 7.36
CA LEU A 179 -1.00 6.05 7.77
C LEU A 179 -0.99 7.58 7.79
N THR A 180 0.10 8.15 8.29
CA THR A 180 0.25 9.60 8.44
C THR A 180 0.65 10.30 7.13
N ILE A 181 0.98 9.55 6.07
CA ILE A 181 1.10 10.07 4.70
C ILE A 181 -0.25 9.96 3.97
N LYS A 182 -1.00 8.87 4.18
CA LYS A 182 -2.34 8.68 3.60
C LYS A 182 -3.17 7.69 4.41
N MET A 183 -4.44 8.02 4.60
CA MET A 183 -5.40 7.21 5.35
C MET A 183 -5.65 5.79 4.77
N THR A 184 -5.24 5.50 3.53
CA THR A 184 -5.40 4.19 2.89
C THR A 184 -4.79 3.04 3.71
N MET A 185 -3.78 3.30 4.54
CA MET A 185 -3.21 2.29 5.43
C MET A 185 -4.21 1.76 6.47
N LEU A 186 -5.28 2.50 6.80
CA LEU A 186 -6.36 2.02 7.67
C LEU A 186 -6.98 0.70 7.18
N LEU A 187 -6.99 0.46 5.87
CA LEU A 187 -7.48 -0.78 5.28
C LEU A 187 -6.70 -2.02 5.75
N THR A 188 -5.49 -1.83 6.30
CA THR A 188 -4.63 -2.89 6.82
C THR A 188 -4.52 -2.90 8.34
N ALA A 189 -5.20 -1.98 9.04
CA ALA A 189 -5.21 -1.93 10.50
C ALA A 189 -5.72 -3.24 11.14
N PRO A 190 -6.81 -3.88 10.65
CA PRO A 190 -7.27 -5.14 11.23
C PRO A 190 -6.22 -6.26 11.13
N ALA A 191 -5.56 -6.39 9.98
CA ALA A 191 -4.49 -7.36 9.78
C ALA A 191 -3.29 -7.09 10.70
N LEU A 192 -2.83 -5.84 10.77
CA LEU A 192 -1.72 -5.47 11.65
C LEU A 192 -2.04 -5.80 13.11
N ALA A 193 -3.23 -5.41 13.59
CA ALA A 193 -3.65 -5.66 14.97
C ALA A 193 -3.67 -7.15 15.30
N VAL A 194 -4.25 -7.99 14.44
CA VAL A 194 -4.33 -9.44 14.63
C VAL A 194 -2.94 -10.10 14.59
N ILE A 195 -2.04 -9.63 13.73
CA ILE A 195 -0.66 -10.13 13.69
C ILE A 195 0.10 -9.74 14.96
N LEU A 196 0.08 -8.46 15.35
CA LEU A 196 0.82 -7.97 16.52
C LEU A 196 0.30 -8.61 17.82
N LEU A 197 -1.02 -8.75 17.95
CA LEU A 197 -1.64 -9.41 19.11
C LEU A 197 -1.17 -10.86 19.24
N GLN A 198 -1.16 -11.62 18.15
CA GLN A 198 -0.72 -13.02 18.18
C GLN A 198 0.81 -13.17 18.29
N ALA A 199 1.56 -12.25 17.71
CA ALA A 199 3.02 -12.29 17.72
C ALA A 199 3.61 -11.87 19.08
N GLN A 200 3.01 -10.89 19.75
CA GLN A 200 3.58 -10.25 20.95
C GLN A 200 2.71 -10.37 22.20
N GLY A 201 1.46 -10.83 22.07
CA GLY A 201 0.46 -10.75 23.14
C GLY A 201 -0.08 -9.31 23.31
N ILE A 202 -1.02 -9.16 24.25
CA ILE A 202 -1.74 -7.88 24.44
C ILE A 202 -0.81 -6.73 24.85
N VAL A 203 0.13 -6.97 25.77
CA VAL A 203 1.04 -5.93 26.27
C VAL A 203 1.95 -5.41 25.17
N GLY A 204 2.57 -6.31 24.39
CA GLY A 204 3.44 -5.92 23.28
C GLY A 204 2.65 -5.25 22.14
N ALA A 205 1.44 -5.72 21.86
CA ALA A 205 0.55 -5.08 20.89
C ALA A 205 0.15 -3.66 21.33
N ILE A 206 -0.13 -3.44 22.62
CA ILE A 206 -0.37 -2.10 23.18
C ILE A 206 0.86 -1.22 23.00
N PHE A 207 2.06 -1.70 23.30
CA PHE A 207 3.29 -0.92 23.11
C PHE A 207 3.51 -0.50 21.64
N SER A 208 3.25 -1.42 20.70
CA SER A 208 3.25 -1.11 19.27
C SER A 208 2.17 -0.08 18.91
N GLY A 209 0.96 -0.21 19.49
CA GLY A 209 -0.14 0.74 19.31
C GLY A 209 0.17 2.15 19.83
N VAL A 210 0.78 2.26 21.02
CA VAL A 210 1.25 3.54 21.58
C VAL A 210 2.24 4.20 20.62
N SER A 211 3.13 3.43 20.02
CA SER A 211 4.12 3.97 19.09
C SER A 211 3.49 4.52 17.81
N ILE A 212 2.43 3.87 17.31
CA ILE A 212 1.62 4.40 16.21
C ILE A 212 1.00 5.75 16.61
N LEU A 213 0.39 5.84 17.79
CA LEU A 213 -0.25 7.05 18.29
C LEU A 213 0.74 8.19 18.52
N VAL A 214 1.92 7.91 19.07
CA VAL A 214 2.96 8.91 19.31
C VAL A 214 3.42 9.55 18.00
N ILE A 215 3.68 8.74 16.97
CA ILE A 215 4.05 9.26 15.64
C ILE A 215 2.90 10.12 15.07
N GLY A 216 1.66 9.61 15.13
CA GLY A 216 0.47 10.34 14.69
C GLY A 216 0.29 11.68 15.40
N TYR A 217 0.51 11.71 16.72
CA TYR A 217 0.47 12.93 17.52
C TYR A 217 1.52 13.94 17.04
N PHE A 218 2.80 13.56 16.98
CA PHE A 218 3.86 14.51 16.61
C PHE A 218 3.68 15.11 15.21
N VAL A 219 3.28 14.31 14.22
CA VAL A 219 3.09 14.82 12.86
C VAL A 219 1.80 15.63 12.71
N SER A 220 0.80 15.42 13.56
CA SER A 220 -0.45 16.18 13.54
C SER A 220 -0.44 17.43 14.44
N ALA A 221 0.47 17.46 15.42
CA ALA A 221 0.54 18.48 16.47
C ALA A 221 0.42 19.94 15.98
N PRO A 222 1.17 20.40 14.96
CA PRO A 222 1.10 21.81 14.57
C PRO A 222 -0.24 22.19 13.96
N PHE A 223 -1.01 21.22 13.45
CA PHE A 223 -2.30 21.45 12.81
C PHE A 223 -3.45 21.30 13.81
N VAL A 224 -3.37 20.26 14.64
CA VAL A 224 -4.33 20.00 15.72
C VAL A 224 -4.35 21.14 16.74
N ALA A 225 -3.18 21.73 17.04
CA ALA A 225 -3.09 22.89 17.94
C ALA A 225 -3.78 24.14 17.38
N THR A 226 -3.90 24.26 16.05
CA THR A 226 -4.62 25.37 15.41
C THR A 226 -6.10 25.08 15.27
N ASP A 227 -6.45 23.91 14.73
CA ASP A 227 -7.83 23.47 14.56
C ASP A 227 -7.89 21.94 14.35
N TYR A 228 -8.15 21.21 15.44
CA TYR A 228 -8.24 19.75 15.40
C TYR A 228 -9.43 19.26 14.55
N GLN A 229 -10.55 19.99 14.55
CA GLN A 229 -11.73 19.59 13.78
C GLN A 229 -11.44 19.68 12.29
N ALA A 230 -10.84 20.79 11.85
CA ALA A 230 -10.41 20.95 10.46
C ALA A 230 -9.38 19.90 10.04
N TYR A 231 -8.40 19.59 10.90
CA TYR A 231 -7.40 18.56 10.61
C TYR A 231 -8.06 17.20 10.37
N PHE A 232 -8.84 16.69 11.32
CA PHE A 232 -9.43 15.36 11.19
C PHE A 232 -10.50 15.29 10.10
N ALA A 233 -11.32 16.34 9.93
CA ALA A 233 -12.33 16.40 8.88
C ALA A 233 -11.74 16.41 7.46
N ARG A 234 -10.49 16.86 7.29
CA ARG A 234 -9.79 16.87 5.99
C ARG A 234 -8.89 15.65 5.79
N ALA A 235 -8.03 15.34 6.76
CA ALA A 235 -7.02 14.28 6.66
C ALA A 235 -7.61 12.86 6.69
N PHE A 236 -8.78 12.70 7.33
CA PHE A 236 -9.48 11.42 7.50
C PHE A 236 -10.95 11.54 7.08
N ASP A 237 -11.19 12.15 5.91
CA ASP A 237 -12.53 12.31 5.36
C ASP A 237 -13.07 10.98 4.77
N PHE A 238 -13.85 10.25 5.57
CA PHE A 238 -14.54 9.03 5.15
C PHE A 238 -15.76 9.29 4.25
N GLY A 239 -16.25 10.53 4.17
CA GLY A 239 -17.38 10.93 3.33
C GLY A 239 -16.96 11.29 1.90
N ARG A 240 -15.67 11.56 1.69
CA ARG A 240 -15.13 11.97 0.39
C ARG A 240 -15.49 10.97 -0.71
N GLN A 241 -15.94 11.52 -1.83
CA GLN A 241 -16.26 10.77 -3.05
C GLN A 241 -15.49 11.34 -4.23
N PHE A 242 -14.90 10.46 -5.04
CA PHE A 242 -14.43 10.85 -6.36
C PHE A 242 -15.61 10.98 -7.31
N LEU A 243 -15.50 11.86 -8.30
CA LEU A 243 -16.51 11.98 -9.36
C LEU A 243 -16.68 10.64 -10.07
N PHE A 244 -17.91 10.29 -10.43
CA PHE A 244 -18.22 9.02 -11.09
C PHE A 244 -17.44 8.82 -12.39
N LYS A 245 -17.10 9.89 -13.12
CA LYS A 245 -16.22 9.83 -14.31
C LYS A 245 -14.79 9.39 -14.03
N TRP A 246 -14.30 9.58 -12.81
CA TRP A 246 -12.93 9.27 -12.40
C TRP A 246 -12.80 7.96 -11.63
N THR A 247 -13.92 7.33 -11.24
CA THR A 247 -13.85 6.03 -10.58
C THR A 247 -13.43 4.94 -11.56
N VAL A 248 -12.54 4.04 -11.12
CA VAL A 248 -12.09 2.90 -11.92
C VAL A 248 -12.89 1.63 -11.60
N ASN A 249 -13.53 1.59 -10.43
CA ASN A 249 -14.41 0.50 -10.02
C ASN A 249 -15.88 0.93 -10.09
N TRP A 250 -16.78 -0.05 -10.12
CA TRP A 250 -18.23 0.13 -10.17
C TRP A 250 -18.77 0.91 -11.39
N ARG A 251 -17.99 1.04 -12.47
CA ARG A 251 -18.42 1.70 -13.72
C ARG A 251 -19.59 1.02 -14.45
N PHE A 252 -19.92 -0.21 -14.06
CA PHE A 252 -21.08 -0.96 -14.54
C PHE A 252 -22.38 -0.62 -13.78
N VAL A 253 -22.28 0.15 -12.69
CA VAL A 253 -23.42 0.68 -11.91
C VAL A 253 -23.69 2.10 -12.39
N ASP A 254 -24.95 2.53 -12.43
CA ASP A 254 -25.30 3.90 -12.82
C ASP A 254 -24.88 4.95 -11.76
N GLU A 255 -24.76 6.20 -12.19
CA GLU A 255 -24.26 7.28 -11.33
C GLU A 255 -25.18 7.57 -10.12
N ALA A 256 -26.50 7.44 -10.28
CA ALA A 256 -27.44 7.69 -9.19
C ALA A 256 -27.31 6.63 -8.09
N THR A 257 -27.19 5.36 -8.47
CA THR A 257 -26.91 4.27 -7.53
C THR A 257 -25.55 4.44 -6.87
N PHE A 258 -24.50 4.76 -7.65
CA PHE A 258 -23.15 4.97 -7.15
C PHE A 258 -23.06 6.08 -6.08
N LEU A 259 -23.77 7.19 -6.28
CA LEU A 259 -23.79 8.33 -5.35
C LEU A 259 -24.73 8.13 -4.16
N SER A 260 -25.56 7.07 -4.18
CA SER A 260 -26.55 6.83 -3.13
C SER A 260 -25.90 6.46 -1.77
N LYS A 261 -26.52 6.91 -0.68
CA LYS A 261 -26.13 6.52 0.68
C LYS A 261 -26.30 5.02 0.91
N GLY A 262 -27.36 4.43 0.33
CA GLY A 262 -27.64 2.99 0.43
C GLY A 262 -26.48 2.16 -0.10
N PHE A 263 -25.98 2.48 -1.31
CA PHE A 263 -24.85 1.77 -1.90
C PHE A 263 -23.58 1.87 -1.05
N ALA A 264 -23.25 3.07 -0.53
CA ALA A 264 -22.10 3.26 0.37
C ALA A 264 -22.20 2.41 1.65
N ILE A 265 -23.38 2.36 2.28
CA ILE A 265 -23.62 1.55 3.47
C ILE A 265 -23.54 0.06 3.15
N SER A 266 -24.13 -0.40 2.03
CA SER A 266 -24.04 -1.79 1.61
C SER A 266 -22.60 -2.24 1.40
N LEU A 267 -21.77 -1.42 0.75
CA LEU A 267 -20.35 -1.69 0.57
C LEU A 267 -19.60 -1.79 1.92
N LEU A 268 -19.93 -0.92 2.88
CA LEU A 268 -19.37 -0.98 4.23
C LEU A 268 -19.77 -2.26 4.97
N ILE A 269 -21.05 -2.67 4.88
CA ILE A 269 -21.54 -3.93 5.48
C ILE A 269 -20.79 -5.12 4.87
N VAL A 270 -20.61 -5.15 3.55
CA VAL A 270 -19.84 -6.20 2.86
C VAL A 270 -18.38 -6.18 3.32
N HIS A 271 -17.76 -5.01 3.44
CA HIS A 271 -16.40 -4.86 3.94
C HIS A 271 -16.20 -5.48 5.33
N VAL A 272 -17.05 -5.08 6.29
CA VAL A 272 -17.00 -5.59 7.66
C VAL A 272 -17.27 -7.09 7.69
N SER A 273 -18.26 -7.57 6.93
CA SER A 273 -18.59 -9.00 6.85
C SER A 273 -17.41 -9.83 6.34
N LEU A 274 -16.74 -9.38 5.28
CA LEU A 274 -15.54 -10.06 4.75
C LEU A 274 -14.40 -10.08 5.77
N LEU A 275 -14.15 -8.96 6.47
CA LEU A 275 -13.13 -8.92 7.53
C LEU A 275 -13.46 -9.91 8.64
N VAL A 276 -14.71 -9.97 9.11
CA VAL A 276 -15.15 -10.92 10.12
C VAL A 276 -14.93 -12.36 9.65
N VAL A 277 -15.33 -12.69 8.42
CA VAL A 277 -15.12 -14.03 7.84
C VAL A 277 -13.63 -14.40 7.80
N PHE A 278 -12.76 -13.49 7.35
CA PHE A 278 -11.32 -13.75 7.30
C PHE A 278 -10.70 -13.88 8.69
N ILE A 279 -11.10 -13.05 9.65
CA ILE A 279 -10.68 -13.16 11.05
C ILE A 279 -11.04 -14.55 11.57
N GLN A 280 -12.30 -14.95 11.43
CA GLN A 280 -12.81 -16.20 12.00
C GLN A 280 -12.20 -17.45 11.33
N LEU A 281 -12.08 -17.46 10.01
CA LEU A 281 -11.71 -18.67 9.26
C LEU A 281 -10.21 -18.79 9.00
N LYS A 282 -9.44 -17.70 9.06
CA LYS A 282 -8.05 -17.66 8.63
C LYS A 282 -7.13 -17.00 9.65
N TRP A 283 -7.46 -15.81 10.15
CA TRP A 283 -6.47 -15.01 10.89
C TRP A 283 -6.33 -15.40 12.37
N THR A 284 -7.31 -16.07 12.98
CA THR A 284 -7.20 -16.59 14.37
C THR A 284 -6.45 -17.93 14.48
N LYS A 285 -6.28 -18.65 13.35
CA LYS A 285 -5.73 -20.01 13.30
C LYS A 285 -4.38 -20.22 13.98
N PRO A 286 -3.42 -19.27 13.95
CA PRO A 286 -2.16 -19.45 14.68
C PRO A 286 -2.38 -19.65 16.18
N ALA A 287 -3.35 -18.93 16.77
CA ALA A 287 -3.65 -18.93 18.20
C ALA A 287 -4.76 -19.92 18.61
N ALA A 288 -5.81 -20.08 17.81
CA ALA A 288 -6.97 -20.88 18.17
C ALA A 288 -7.71 -21.45 16.95
N SER A 289 -8.40 -22.57 17.15
CA SER A 289 -9.22 -23.22 16.11
C SER A 289 -10.56 -22.51 15.89
N ASN A 290 -11.04 -21.71 16.85
CA ASN A 290 -12.28 -20.95 16.76
C ASN A 290 -12.14 -19.56 17.42
N PRO A 291 -13.02 -18.59 17.08
CA PRO A 291 -12.97 -17.23 17.63
C PRO A 291 -13.23 -17.11 19.14
N PRO A 292 -14.20 -17.83 19.75
CA PRO A 292 -14.40 -17.76 21.20
C PRO A 292 -13.15 -18.11 22.00
N ASP A 293 -12.43 -19.15 21.61
CA ASP A 293 -11.18 -19.56 22.26
C ASP A 293 -10.06 -18.54 22.04
N PHE A 294 -10.04 -17.88 20.87
CA PHE A 294 -9.16 -16.75 20.62
C PHE A 294 -9.41 -15.62 21.63
N PHE A 295 -10.66 -15.17 21.79
CA PHE A 295 -10.97 -14.09 22.73
C PHE A 295 -10.72 -14.49 24.18
N LYS A 296 -11.11 -15.70 24.60
CA LYS A 296 -10.80 -16.22 25.95
C LYS A 296 -9.30 -16.19 26.24
N ARG A 297 -8.45 -16.54 25.26
CA ARG A 297 -6.99 -16.53 25.42
C ARG A 297 -6.40 -15.13 25.60
N TYR A 298 -6.95 -14.10 24.94
CA TYR A 298 -6.44 -12.73 25.04
C TYR A 298 -7.15 -11.86 26.09
N LEU A 299 -8.31 -12.30 26.59
CA LEU A 299 -8.99 -11.73 27.76
C LEU A 299 -8.54 -12.36 29.08
N GLY A 300 -8.00 -13.58 29.06
CA GLY A 300 -7.44 -14.28 30.21
C GLY A 300 -5.91 -14.14 30.34
N ILE A 301 -5.36 -14.60 31.47
CA ILE A 301 -3.90 -14.65 31.70
C ILE A 301 -3.34 -15.87 30.94
N SER A 302 -2.96 -15.67 29.68
CA SER A 302 -2.28 -16.70 28.89
C SER A 302 -0.85 -16.91 29.37
N ASN A 303 -0.49 -18.17 29.66
CA ASN A 303 0.85 -18.61 30.04
C ASN A 303 1.91 -18.23 28.99
N SER A 304 3.13 -17.92 29.44
CA SER A 304 4.24 -17.47 28.58
C SER A 304 4.64 -18.49 27.50
N THR A 305 4.60 -19.79 27.81
CA THR A 305 4.94 -20.88 26.88
C THR A 305 3.99 -20.95 25.68
N ASP A 306 2.69 -20.78 25.90
CA ASP A 306 1.68 -20.77 24.83
C ASP A 306 1.92 -19.60 23.87
N ARG A 307 2.31 -18.44 24.40
CA ARG A 307 2.57 -17.24 23.60
C ARG A 307 3.74 -17.43 22.64
N GLU A 308 4.82 -18.08 23.09
CA GLU A 308 5.98 -18.34 22.23
C GLU A 308 5.61 -19.28 21.08
N LEU A 309 4.82 -20.32 21.35
CA LEU A 309 4.34 -21.26 20.33
C LEU A 309 3.44 -20.57 19.29
N ILE A 310 2.51 -19.73 19.72
CA ILE A 310 1.64 -18.95 18.83
C ILE A 310 2.50 -18.00 17.98
N SER A 311 3.43 -17.30 18.62
CA SER A 311 4.31 -16.37 17.93
C SER A 311 5.15 -17.07 16.85
N LYS A 312 5.63 -18.31 17.08
CA LYS A 312 6.34 -19.12 16.07
C LYS A 312 5.45 -19.49 14.87
N ARG A 313 4.13 -19.60 15.05
CA ARG A 313 3.17 -19.86 13.96
C ARG A 313 2.86 -18.64 13.11
N ILE A 314 3.29 -17.44 13.52
CA ILE A 314 3.25 -16.23 12.68
C ILE A 314 4.40 -16.31 11.66
N THR A 315 4.14 -17.04 10.58
CA THR A 315 5.08 -17.26 9.48
C THR A 315 5.08 -16.08 8.49
N PRO A 316 6.11 -15.94 7.64
CA PRO A 316 6.12 -14.92 6.59
C PRO A 316 4.91 -15.01 5.64
N THR A 317 4.45 -16.22 5.35
CA THR A 317 3.27 -16.48 4.51
C THR A 317 2.00 -16.01 5.22
N PHE A 318 1.83 -16.30 6.51
CA PHE A 318 0.69 -15.80 7.27
C PHE A 318 0.62 -14.27 7.28
N VAL A 319 1.76 -13.60 7.49
CA VAL A 319 1.88 -12.14 7.45
C VAL A 319 1.47 -11.61 6.08
N MET A 320 2.03 -12.16 5.01
CA MET A 320 1.77 -11.69 3.64
C MET A 320 0.32 -11.94 3.23
N ASP A 321 -0.23 -13.12 3.50
CA ASP A 321 -1.64 -13.46 3.28
C ASP A 321 -2.58 -12.48 4.00
N THR A 322 -2.32 -12.22 5.29
CA THR A 322 -3.20 -11.40 6.14
C THR A 322 -3.17 -9.92 5.75
N MET A 323 -1.97 -9.35 5.57
CA MET A 323 -1.82 -7.93 5.19
C MET A 323 -2.37 -7.64 3.80
N THR A 324 -2.05 -8.49 2.81
CA THR A 324 -2.54 -8.29 1.44
C THR A 324 -4.04 -8.54 1.30
N ALA A 325 -4.59 -9.55 1.99
CA ALA A 325 -6.04 -9.77 2.00
C ALA A 325 -6.79 -8.57 2.59
N SER A 326 -6.32 -8.00 3.70
CA SER A 326 -6.97 -6.83 4.33
C SER A 326 -7.00 -5.62 3.39
N MET A 327 -5.88 -5.31 2.74
CA MET A 327 -5.80 -4.25 1.73
C MET A 327 -6.78 -4.50 0.57
N VAL A 328 -6.80 -5.72 0.02
CA VAL A 328 -7.66 -6.08 -1.12
C VAL A 328 -9.14 -6.05 -0.75
N ILE A 329 -9.53 -6.57 0.42
CA ILE A 329 -10.92 -6.48 0.93
C ILE A 329 -11.33 -5.00 1.06
N GLY A 330 -10.44 -4.16 1.56
CA GLY A 330 -10.66 -2.71 1.64
C GLY A 330 -10.89 -2.05 0.29
N LEU A 331 -10.01 -2.30 -0.68
CA LEU A 331 -10.12 -1.72 -2.02
C LEU A 331 -11.31 -2.28 -2.79
N LEU A 332 -11.62 -3.58 -2.64
CA LEU A 332 -12.79 -4.21 -3.26
C LEU A 332 -14.08 -3.53 -2.81
N CYS A 333 -14.20 -3.21 -1.53
CA CYS A 333 -15.38 -2.57 -0.96
C CYS A 333 -15.33 -1.04 -0.98
N ALA A 334 -14.28 -0.43 -1.53
CA ALA A 334 -14.22 1.01 -1.66
C ALA A 334 -15.26 1.48 -2.68
N ARG A 335 -16.10 2.45 -2.32
CA ARG A 335 -17.08 3.02 -3.25
C ARG A 335 -16.42 3.65 -4.46
N SER A 336 -15.33 4.39 -4.27
CA SER A 336 -14.67 5.09 -5.37
C SER A 336 -13.17 4.87 -5.32
N LEU A 337 -12.59 4.37 -6.40
CA LEU A 337 -11.15 4.20 -6.56
C LEU A 337 -10.63 5.04 -7.72
N HIS A 338 -9.50 5.68 -7.50
CA HIS A 338 -8.73 6.34 -8.56
C HIS A 338 -7.56 5.46 -9.00
N TYR A 339 -6.98 5.74 -10.17
CA TYR A 339 -5.87 4.96 -10.73
C TYR A 339 -4.65 4.85 -9.81
N GLN A 340 -4.41 5.83 -8.94
CA GLN A 340 -3.32 5.83 -7.95
C GLN A 340 -3.36 4.62 -6.98
N PHE A 341 -4.56 4.09 -6.68
CA PHE A 341 -4.72 2.94 -5.79
C PHE A 341 -4.20 1.63 -6.41
N PHE A 342 -3.90 1.63 -7.71
CA PHE A 342 -3.21 0.51 -8.33
C PHE A 342 -1.83 0.27 -7.71
N ALA A 343 -1.20 1.27 -7.08
CA ALA A 343 0.09 1.11 -6.41
C ALA A 343 0.09 -0.02 -5.35
N TYR A 344 -1.04 -0.19 -4.65
CA TYR A 344 -1.20 -1.27 -3.65
C TYR A 344 -1.51 -2.63 -4.30
N LEU A 345 -2.26 -2.63 -5.41
CA LEU A 345 -2.68 -3.85 -6.09
C LEU A 345 -1.62 -4.43 -7.02
N GLY A 346 -0.83 -3.60 -7.70
CA GLY A 346 0.10 -4.04 -8.75
C GLY A 346 1.08 -5.12 -8.30
N TRP A 347 1.65 -4.97 -7.11
CA TRP A 347 2.53 -5.98 -6.50
C TRP A 347 1.81 -6.98 -5.58
N THR A 348 0.53 -6.76 -5.29
CA THR A 348 -0.28 -7.69 -4.49
C THR A 348 -0.95 -8.76 -5.36
N SER A 349 -1.41 -8.38 -6.56
CA SER A 349 -2.15 -9.25 -7.46
C SER A 349 -1.37 -10.49 -7.90
N PRO A 350 -0.08 -10.43 -8.30
CA PRO A 350 0.66 -11.63 -8.68
C PRO A 350 0.79 -12.63 -7.51
N TYR A 351 0.97 -12.12 -6.29
CA TYR A 351 1.07 -12.95 -5.09
C TYR A 351 -0.24 -13.68 -4.84
N ILE A 352 -1.36 -12.96 -4.77
CA ILE A 352 -2.66 -13.53 -4.46
C ILE A 352 -3.05 -14.57 -5.52
N LEU A 353 -2.92 -14.24 -6.82
CA LEU A 353 -3.30 -15.18 -7.87
C LEU A 353 -2.49 -16.48 -7.80
N TRP A 354 -1.17 -16.41 -7.59
CA TRP A 354 -0.35 -17.61 -7.39
C TRP A 354 -0.73 -18.36 -6.11
N ARG A 355 -0.89 -17.63 -5.01
CA ARG A 355 -1.15 -18.17 -3.68
C ARG A 355 -2.44 -18.99 -3.61
N PHE A 356 -3.43 -18.66 -4.44
CA PHE A 356 -4.71 -19.34 -4.59
C PHE A 356 -4.77 -20.30 -5.79
N GLY A 357 -3.62 -20.77 -6.27
CA GLY A 357 -3.53 -21.86 -7.26
C GLY A 357 -3.57 -21.42 -8.72
N GLY A 358 -3.43 -20.12 -9.01
CA GLY A 358 -3.32 -19.61 -10.37
C GLY A 358 -2.07 -20.16 -11.07
N SER A 359 -2.25 -20.71 -12.28
CA SER A 359 -1.14 -21.16 -13.12
C SER A 359 -0.27 -19.98 -13.58
N PRO A 360 0.99 -20.23 -13.99
CA PRO A 360 1.83 -19.19 -14.56
C PRO A 360 1.15 -18.43 -15.72
N SER A 361 0.41 -19.13 -16.58
CA SER A 361 -0.34 -18.51 -17.67
C SER A 361 -1.44 -17.56 -17.18
N VAL A 362 -2.19 -17.94 -16.14
CA VAL A 362 -3.24 -17.08 -15.56
C VAL A 362 -2.61 -15.82 -14.98
N VAL A 363 -1.55 -15.96 -14.18
CA VAL A 363 -0.90 -14.80 -13.55
C VAL A 363 -0.24 -13.90 -14.60
N LEU A 364 0.52 -14.47 -15.54
CA LEU A 364 1.21 -13.72 -16.58
C LEU A 364 0.28 -13.17 -17.67
N TRP A 365 -0.96 -13.66 -17.80
CA TRP A 365 -1.95 -13.08 -18.70
C TRP A 365 -2.78 -11.98 -18.02
N HIS A 366 -3.24 -12.24 -16.79
CA HIS A 366 -4.21 -11.39 -16.10
C HIS A 366 -3.55 -10.20 -15.40
N VAL A 367 -2.33 -10.34 -14.90
CA VAL A 367 -1.63 -9.20 -14.31
C VAL A 367 -1.26 -8.20 -15.42
N PRO A 368 -0.62 -8.59 -16.55
CA PRO A 368 -0.37 -7.67 -17.65
C PRO A 368 -1.62 -7.04 -18.27
N SER A 369 -2.77 -7.72 -18.35
CA SER A 369 -4.00 -7.10 -18.84
C SER A 369 -4.56 -6.04 -17.87
N LEU A 370 -4.43 -6.23 -16.56
CA LEU A 370 -4.67 -5.18 -15.54
C LEU A 370 -3.64 -4.04 -15.62
N LEU A 371 -2.41 -4.34 -16.08
CA LEU A 371 -1.31 -3.38 -16.25
C LEU A 371 -1.38 -2.58 -17.55
N LEU A 372 -1.98 -3.14 -18.60
CA LEU A 372 -1.99 -2.65 -19.97
C LEU A 372 -3.30 -2.00 -20.39
N GLN A 373 -4.37 -2.02 -19.57
CA GLN A 373 -5.59 -1.26 -19.90
C GLN A 373 -5.24 0.20 -20.18
N SER A 374 -5.28 0.49 -21.48
CA SER A 374 -4.66 1.58 -22.22
C SER A 374 -5.62 2.74 -22.44
N THR A 375 -6.80 2.71 -21.83
CA THR A 375 -7.89 3.66 -22.08
C THR A 375 -7.63 5.09 -21.58
N ILE A 376 -6.45 5.41 -21.05
CA ILE A 376 -6.12 6.77 -20.59
C ILE A 376 -5.44 7.62 -21.67
N PHE A 377 -4.75 7.05 -22.66
CA PHE A 377 -4.14 7.88 -23.70
C PHE A 377 -5.15 8.46 -24.70
N GLY A 378 -6.37 7.91 -24.76
CA GLY A 378 -7.43 8.39 -25.65
C GLY A 378 -8.37 9.45 -25.07
N HIS A 379 -8.37 9.69 -23.75
CA HIS A 379 -9.32 10.61 -23.11
C HIS A 379 -8.68 11.81 -22.40
N LEU A 380 -7.35 11.83 -22.26
CA LEU A 380 -6.60 13.00 -21.75
C LEU A 380 -5.95 13.84 -22.85
N ARG A 381 -6.24 13.57 -24.13
CA ARG A 381 -5.85 14.43 -25.27
C ARG A 381 -6.92 15.48 -25.63
N GLY A 382 -8.01 15.53 -24.88
CA GLY A 382 -9.11 16.48 -25.12
C GLY A 382 -9.76 16.87 -23.82
N MET A 383 -9.03 17.61 -22.98
CA MET A 383 -9.57 18.52 -21.97
C MET A 383 -8.43 19.36 -21.39
#